data_AF-A0A1H0Y399-F1
#
_entry.id   AF-A0A1H0Y399-F1
#
_cell.length_a   1.000
_cell.length_b   1.000
_cell.length_c   1.000
_cell.angle_alpha   90.00
_cell.angle_beta   90.00
_cell.angle_gamma   90.00
#
_symmetry.space_group_name_H-M   'P 1'
#
loop_
_entity.id
_entity.type
_entity.pdbx_description
1 polymer ?
#
loop_
_entity_poly.entity_id
_entity_poly.type
_entity_poly.pdbx_seq_one_letter_code
_entity_poly.pdbx_strand_id
1 'polypeptide(L)' 'MTAEEYYQQGNEARKRGQWHEAINSYIQAIELDPESPAVEAKRMLDDIMAFYCKDMYNP' A
#
# COMPACT_ATOMS: atom_id res chain seq x y z
N MET A 1 -6.97 -11.85 -11.00
CA MET A 1 -7.60 -11.00 -9.98
C MET A 1 -7.93 -9.66 -10.60
N THR A 2 -9.01 -9.01 -10.17
CA THR A 2 -9.38 -7.64 -10.56
C THR A 2 -8.64 -6.61 -9.72
N ALA A 3 -8.65 -5.33 -10.15
CA ALA A 3 -8.10 -4.24 -9.35
C ALA A 3 -8.74 -4.17 -7.95
N GLU A 4 -10.05 -4.41 -7.86
CA GLU A 4 -10.78 -4.45 -6.59
C GLU A 4 -10.32 -5.61 -5.70
N GLU A 5 -10.12 -6.81 -6.24
CA GLU A 5 -9.64 -7.96 -5.47
C GLU A 5 -8.23 -7.71 -4.90
N TYR A 6 -7.32 -7.13 -5.71
CA TYR A 6 -5.99 -6.73 -5.24
C TYR A 6 -6.07 -5.62 -4.18
N TYR A 7 -6.95 -4.64 -4.34
CA TYR A 7 -7.18 -3.60 -3.34
C TYR A 7 -7.67 -4.18 -2.01
N GLN A 8 -8.63 -5.12 -2.04
CA GLN A 8 -9.11 -5.80 -0.84
C GLN A 8 -8.01 -6.65 -0.19
N GLN A 9 -7.22 -7.37 -0.98
CA GLN A 9 -6.08 -8.12 -0.47
C GLN A 9 -5.07 -7.20 0.24
N GLY A 10 -4.74 -6.06 -0.37
CA GLY A 10 -3.84 -5.08 0.24
C GLY A 10 -4.39 -4.52 1.55
N ASN A 11 -5.70 -4.30 1.63
CA ASN A 11 -6.37 -3.88 2.86
C ASN A 11 -6.29 -4.93 3.97
N GLU A 12 -6.45 -6.22 3.64
CA GLU A 12 -6.32 -7.31 4.60
C GLU A 12 -4.87 -7.46 5.08
N ALA A 13 -3.89 -7.41 4.18
CA ALA A 13 -2.47 -7.38 4.54
C ALA A 13 -2.13 -6.18 5.45
N ARG A 14 -2.67 -5.01 5.13
CA ARG A 14 -2.52 -3.78 5.94
C ARG A 14 -3.07 -3.96 7.35
N LYS A 15 -4.27 -4.55 7.51
CA LYS A 15 -4.87 -4.84 8.83
C LYS A 15 -4.02 -5.81 9.65
N ARG A 16 -3.31 -6.72 8.99
CA ARG A 16 -2.38 -7.69 9.61
C ARG A 16 -1.00 -7.11 9.90
N GLY A 17 -0.73 -5.86 9.54
CA GLY A 17 0.58 -5.22 9.68
C GLY A 17 1.62 -5.68 8.65
N GLN A 18 1.19 -6.37 7.60
CA GLN A 18 2.05 -6.87 6.52
C GLN A 18 2.26 -5.77 5.46
N TRP A 19 2.98 -4.71 5.83
CA TRP A 19 3.08 -3.48 5.03
C TRP A 19 3.61 -3.69 3.61
N HIS A 20 4.65 -4.52 3.44
CA HIS A 20 5.21 -4.84 2.13
C HIS A 20 4.22 -5.60 1.24
N GLU A 21 3.49 -6.56 1.81
CA GLU A 21 2.47 -7.32 1.08
C GLU A 21 1.32 -6.40 0.67
N ALA A 22 0.90 -5.50 1.56
CA ALA A 22 -0.12 -4.50 1.25
C ALA A 22 0.28 -3.60 0.07
N ILE A 23 1.51 -3.08 0.07
CA ILE A 23 2.04 -2.24 -1.02
C ILE A 23 2.07 -3.02 -2.34
N ASN A 24 2.56 -4.26 -2.32
CA ASN A 24 2.61 -5.08 -3.54
C ASN A 24 1.22 -5.32 -4.11
N SER A 25 0.22 -5.65 -3.27
CA SER A 25 -1.16 -5.79 -3.71
C SER A 25 -1.71 -4.48 -4.28
N TYR A 26 -1.44 -3.32 -3.67
CA TYR A 26 -1.87 -2.04 -4.23
C TYR A 26 -1.20 -1.72 -5.56
N ILE A 27 0.08 -2.03 -5.74
CA ILE A 27 0.76 -1.86 -7.05
C ILE A 27 0.05 -2.67 -8.13
N GLN A 28 -0.27 -3.94 -7.86
CA GLN A 28 -1.01 -4.78 -8.81
C GLN A 28 -2.41 -4.22 -9.13
N ALA A 29 -3.11 -3.65 -8.14
CA ALA A 29 -4.38 -2.97 -8.39
C ALA A 29 -4.23 -1.74 -9.29
N ILE A 30 -3.21 -0.92 -9.06
CA ILE A 30 -2.91 0.30 -9.85
C ILE A 30 -2.49 -0.04 -11.28
N GLU A 31 -1.72 -1.12 -11.48
CA GLU A 31 -1.33 -1.60 -12.80
C GLU A 31 -2.53 -2.01 -13.65
N LEU A 32 -3.59 -2.54 -13.02
CA LEU A 32 -4.83 -2.92 -13.68
C LEU A 32 -5.79 -1.74 -13.87
N ASP A 33 -5.90 -0.89 -12.86
CA ASP A 33 -6.74 0.30 -12.86
C ASP A 33 -6.03 1.46 -12.14
N PRO A 34 -5.42 2.38 -12.91
CA PRO A 34 -4.74 3.55 -12.38
C PRO A 34 -5.64 4.54 -11.64
N GLU A 35 -6.97 4.44 -11.78
CA GLU A 35 -7.94 5.28 -11.06
C GLU A 35 -8.54 4.58 -9.84
N SER A 36 -8.09 3.35 -9.54
CA SER A 36 -8.59 2.58 -8.41
C SER A 36 -8.23 3.21 -7.05
N PRO A 37 -9.00 2.92 -5.98
CA PRO A 37 -8.70 3.40 -4.63
C PRO A 37 -7.32 2.98 -4.08
N ALA A 38 -6.65 2.02 -4.72
CA ALA A 38 -5.33 1.54 -4.34
C ALA A 38 -4.24 2.61 -4.45
N VAL A 39 -4.39 3.61 -5.33
CA VAL A 39 -3.43 4.73 -5.45
C VAL A 39 -3.32 5.48 -4.12
N GLU A 40 -4.45 5.89 -3.57
CA GLU A 40 -4.52 6.64 -2.32
C GLU A 40 -4.10 5.77 -1.13
N ALA A 41 -4.48 4.49 -1.12
CA ALA A 41 -4.08 3.55 -0.08
C ALA A 41 -2.56 3.31 -0.06
N LYS A 42 -1.93 3.20 -1.23
CA LYS A 42 -0.47 3.11 -1.35
C LYS A 42 0.20 4.39 -0.87
N ARG A 43 -0.28 5.56 -1.30
CA ARG A 43 0.29 6.86 -0.86
C ARG A 43 0.24 7.01 0.66
N MET A 44 -0.87 6.63 1.29
CA MET A 44 -1.00 6.64 2.75
C MET A 44 0.06 5.76 3.43
N LEU A 45 0.32 4.56 2.90
CA LEU A 45 1.35 3.68 3.46
C LEU A 45 2.76 4.24 3.26
N ASP A 46 3.04 4.80 2.08
CA ASP A 46 4.31 5.46 1.80
C ASP A 46 4.55 6.62 2.78
N ASP A 47 3.52 7.44 3.05
CA ASP A 47 3.60 8.55 4.00
C ASP A 47 3.86 8.07 5.44
N ILE A 48 3.15 7.00 5.88
CA ILE A 48 3.35 6.38 7.19
C ILE A 48 4.78 5.84 7.32
N MET A 49 5.26 5.12 6.31
CA MET A 49 6.60 4.54 6.31
C MET A 49 7.66 5.64 6.24
N ALA A 50 7.45 6.71 5.47
CA ALA A 50 8.34 7.85 5.43
C ALA A 50 8.42 8.56 6.79
N PHE A 51 7.31 8.64 7.54
CA PHE A 51 7.31 9.18 8.90
C PHE A 51 8.15 8.32 9.86
N TYR A 52 7.94 6.99 9.88
CA TYR A 52 8.71 6.09 10.74
C TYR A 52 10.18 5.94 10.33
N CYS A 53 10.48 5.98 9.03
CA CYS A 53 11.84 5.84 8.51
C CYS A 53 12.65 7.14 8.56
N LYS A 54 12.01 8.32 8.67
CA LYS A 54 12.74 9.59 8.91
C LYS A 54 13.52 9.56 10.23
N ASP A 55 12.98 8.90 11.25
CA ASP A 55 13.66 8.73 12.54
C ASP A 55 14.81 7.70 12.50
N MET A 56 14.88 6.84 11.47
CA MET A 56 16.02 5.93 11.28
C MET A 56 17.25 6.62 10.66
N TYR A 57 17.07 7.80 10.06
CA TYR A 57 18.12 8.54 9.35
C TYR A 57 18.43 9.91 9.97
N ASN A 58 18.09 10.12 11.24
CA ASN A 58 18.54 11.29 11.98
C ASN A 58 19.76 10.88 12.84
N PRO A 59 21.01 11.13 12.39
CA PRO A 59 22.23 10.83 13.15
C PRO A 59 22.38 11.67 14.42
#